data_AF-A0A7R9BD87-F1
#
_entry.id   AF-A0A7R9BD87-F1
#
_cell.length_a   1.000
_cell.length_b   1.000
_cell.length_c   1.000
_cell.angle_alpha   90.00
_cell.angle_beta   90.00
_cell.angle_gamma   90.00
#
_symmetry.space_group_name_H-M   'P 1'
#
loop_
_entity.id
_entity.type
_entity.pdbx_description
1 polymer ?
#
loop_
_entity_poly.entity_id
_entity_poly.type
_entity_poly.pdbx_seq_one_letter_code
_entity_poly.pdbx_strand_id
1 'polypeptide(L)'
;VLLSDYRTRGWPLVDSPVPTILYTTVYLFIVWLGPRLMKDRPPFRLTWALVPYNLAMAFLNFYIASELMSASTKLKYSYVCQPIRRLSHPDEMRV
;
A
#
# COMPACT_ATOMS: atom_id res chain seq x y z
N VAL A 1 -11.42 -21.59 0.12
CA VAL A 1 -12.15 -20.31 0.11
C VAL A 1 -11.16 -19.21 -0.27
N LEU A 2 -11.03 -18.90 -1.57
CA LEU A 2 -10.24 -17.76 -2.02
C LEU A 2 -11.21 -16.58 -2.12
N LEU A 3 -11.12 -15.65 -1.15
CA LEU A 3 -11.89 -14.42 -1.13
C LEU A 3 -11.43 -13.41 -2.21
N SER A 4 -10.30 -13.69 -2.88
CA SER A 4 -9.64 -12.79 -3.83
C SER A 4 -10.40 -12.69 -5.16
N ASP A 5 -10.45 -11.49 -5.72
CA ASP A 5 -10.93 -11.26 -7.09
C ASP A 5 -10.05 -12.02 -8.09
N TYR A 6 -10.65 -12.56 -9.16
CA TYR A 6 -9.91 -13.28 -10.18
C TYR A 6 -8.85 -12.40 -10.86
N ARG A 7 -9.06 -11.06 -10.88
CA ARG A 7 -8.16 -10.08 -11.49
C ARG A 7 -6.88 -9.85 -10.70
N THR A 8 -6.95 -9.99 -9.38
CA THR A 8 -5.82 -9.79 -8.47
C THR A 8 -5.19 -11.12 -8.02
N ARG A 9 -5.60 -12.22 -8.65
CA ARG A 9 -5.08 -13.54 -8.33
C ARG A 9 -3.63 -13.66 -8.80
N GLY A 10 -2.76 -14.13 -7.93
CA GLY A 10 -1.31 -14.20 -8.17
C GLY A 10 -0.56 -12.94 -7.78
N TRP A 11 -1.23 -11.88 -7.31
CA TRP A 11 -0.55 -10.69 -6.79
C TRP A 11 0.07 -10.99 -5.42
N PRO A 12 1.31 -10.51 -5.16
CA PRO A 12 1.97 -10.74 -3.89
C PRO A 12 1.11 -10.17 -2.74
N LEU A 13 0.97 -10.93 -1.65
CA LEU A 13 0.20 -10.59 -0.45
C LEU A 13 -1.33 -10.49 -0.61
N VAL A 14 -1.89 -10.65 -1.82
CA VAL A 14 -3.35 -10.54 -2.05
C VAL A 14 -4.05 -11.90 -2.03
N ASP A 15 -3.38 -12.96 -2.48
CA ASP A 15 -3.99 -14.30 -2.61
C ASP A 15 -4.40 -14.93 -1.28
N SER A 16 -3.72 -14.58 -0.19
CA SER A 16 -3.98 -15.14 1.13
C SER A 16 -3.78 -14.08 2.20
N PRO A 17 -4.64 -14.02 3.24
CA PRO A 17 -4.45 -13.12 4.37
C PRO A 17 -3.28 -13.54 5.28
N VAL A 18 -2.83 -14.80 5.18
CA VAL A 18 -1.77 -15.38 6.02
C VAL A 18 -0.45 -14.60 5.94
N PRO A 19 0.15 -14.33 4.75
CA PRO A 19 1.38 -13.54 4.66
C PRO A 19 1.23 -12.14 5.28
N THR A 20 0.10 -11.47 5.04
CA THR A 20 -0.15 -10.13 5.59
C THR A 20 -0.22 -10.14 7.12
N ILE A 21 -0.88 -11.14 7.72
CA ILE A 21 -0.94 -11.31 9.18
C ILE A 21 0.45 -11.60 9.76
N LEU A 22 1.26 -12.42 9.07
CA LEU A 22 2.62 -12.71 9.50
C LEU A 22 3.48 -11.44 9.52
N TYR A 23 3.50 -10.68 8.43
CA TYR A 23 4.31 -9.45 8.34
C TYR A 23 3.89 -8.40 9.38
N THR A 24 2.59 -8.21 9.59
CA THR A 24 2.08 -7.27 10.60
C THR A 24 2.45 -7.71 12.02
N THR A 25 2.38 -9.00 12.33
CA THR A 25 2.81 -9.54 13.63
C THR A 25 4.29 -9.31 13.88
N VAL A 26 5.13 -9.58 12.87
CA VAL A 26 6.58 -9.34 12.94
C VAL A 26 6.88 -7.85 13.15
N TYR A 27 6.19 -6.97 12.41
CA TYR A 27 6.32 -5.52 12.59
C TYR A 27 5.99 -5.08 14.02
N LEU A 28 4.85 -5.51 14.56
CA LEU A 28 4.44 -5.17 15.92
C LEU A 28 5.42 -5.71 16.98
N PHE A 29 5.96 -6.90 16.77
CA PHE A 29 6.99 -7.46 17.65
C PHE A 29 8.26 -6.59 17.66
N ILE A 30 8.73 -6.15 16.50
CA ILE A 30 9.90 -5.25 16.39
C ILE A 30 9.62 -3.91 17.06
N VAL A 31 8.44 -3.32 16.84
CA VAL A 31 8.07 -2.03 17.46
C VAL A 31 7.95 -2.15 18.98
N TRP A 32 7.48 -3.28 19.49
CA TRP A 32 7.43 -3.53 20.93
C TRP A 32 8.81 -3.76 21.55
N LEU A 33 9.69 -4.48 20.84
CA LEU A 33 11.04 -4.78 21.31
C LEU A 33 12.00 -3.58 21.16
N GLY A 34 11.82 -2.76 20.14
CA GLY A 34 12.69 -1.63 19.78
C GLY A 34 12.97 -0.67 20.95
N PRO A 35 11.94 -0.12 21.64
CA PRO A 35 12.13 0.78 22.78
C PRO A 35 12.88 0.13 23.95
N ARG A 36 12.71 -1.19 24.15
CA ARG A 36 13.42 -1.93 25.20
C ARG A 36 14.91 -2.03 24.90
N LEU A 37 15.28 -2.22 23.64
CA LEU A 37 16.67 -2.28 23.20
C LEU A 37 17.32 -0.89 23.08
N MET A 38 16.53 0.15 22.83
CA MET A 38 17.01 1.54 22.69
C MET A 38 17.08 2.31 24.01
N LYS A 39 16.64 1.72 25.14
CA LYS A 39 16.58 2.40 26.45
C LYS A 39 17.92 3.02 26.88
N ASP A 40 19.02 2.31 26.64
CA ASP A 40 20.37 2.73 27.06
C ASP A 40 21.23 3.21 25.87
N ARG A 41 20.61 3.54 24.73
CA ARG A 41 21.30 3.95 23.49
C ARG A 41 20.86 5.37 23.08
N PRO A 42 21.79 6.22 22.60
CA PRO A 42 21.42 7.53 22.07
C PRO A 42 20.61 7.39 20.76
N PRO A 43 19.71 8.35 20.45
CA PRO A 43 18.88 8.30 19.26
C PRO A 43 19.73 8.41 17.99
N PHE A 44 19.40 7.60 16.99
CA PHE A 44 20.07 7.63 15.70
C PHE A 44 19.63 8.85 14.87
N ARG A 45 20.59 9.53 14.24
CA ARG A 45 20.31 10.63 13.29
C ARG A 45 20.10 10.07 11.88
N LEU A 46 18.88 9.64 11.56
CA LEU A 46 18.51 9.12 10.23
C LEU A 46 18.00 10.19 9.25
N THR A 47 18.19 11.48 9.53
CA THR A 47 17.65 12.56 8.70
C THR A 47 18.04 12.42 7.22
N TRP A 48 19.26 11.98 6.93
CA TRP A 48 19.74 11.77 5.56
C TRP A 48 18.97 10.68 4.80
N ALA A 49 18.45 9.67 5.49
CA ALA A 49 17.66 8.58 4.90
C ALA A 49 16.15 8.91 4.90
N LEU A 50 15.69 9.65 5.91
CA LEU A 50 14.29 10.01 6.06
C LEU A 50 13.83 11.01 4.99
N VAL A 51 14.70 11.95 4.60
CA VAL A 51 14.40 12.94 3.55
C VAL A 51 14.13 12.27 2.19
N PRO A 52 15.04 11.47 1.60
CA PRO A 52 14.77 10.80 0.32
C PRO A 52 13.62 9.79 0.42
N TYR A 53 13.45 9.13 1.57
CA TYR A 53 12.29 8.24 1.81
C TYR A 53 10.97 9.00 1.69
N ASN A 54 10.83 10.15 2.37
CA ASN A 54 9.62 10.96 2.31
C ASN A 54 9.39 11.56 0.92
N LEU A 55 10.44 11.96 0.21
CA LEU A 55 10.34 12.42 -1.17
C LEU A 55 9.88 11.30 -2.11
N ALA A 56 10.46 10.10 -2.00
CA ALA A 56 10.03 8.93 -2.78
C ALA A 56 8.56 8.59 -2.50
N MET A 57 8.13 8.61 -1.24
CA MET A 57 6.74 8.45 -0.84
C MET A 57 5.83 9.53 -1.45
N ALA A 58 6.26 10.79 -1.47
CA ALA A 58 5.49 11.87 -2.07
C ALA A 58 5.33 11.68 -3.58
N PHE A 59 6.40 11.31 -4.30
CA PHE A 59 6.33 11.02 -5.74
C PHE A 59 5.45 9.80 -6.03
N LEU A 60 5.56 8.73 -5.24
CA LEU A 60 4.74 7.54 -5.39
C LEU A 60 3.25 7.85 -5.19
N ASN A 61 2.90 8.59 -4.14
CA ASN A 61 1.52 9.01 -3.89
C ASN A 61 1.00 9.93 -5.01
N PHE A 62 1.83 10.83 -5.51
CA PHE A 62 1.48 11.68 -6.65
C PHE A 62 1.20 10.85 -7.91
N TYR A 63 2.05 9.86 -8.20
CA TYR A 63 1.86 8.94 -9.32
C TYR A 63 0.53 8.18 -9.20
N ILE A 64 0.29 7.54 -8.05
CA ILE A 64 -0.96 6.80 -7.78
C ILE A 64 -2.18 7.72 -7.97
N ALA A 65 -2.16 8.91 -7.37
CA ALA A 65 -3.25 9.88 -7.50
C ALA A 65 -3.48 10.32 -8.96
N SER A 66 -2.42 10.49 -9.74
CA SER A 66 -2.51 10.90 -11.15
C SER A 66 -3.12 9.82 -12.05
N GLU A 67 -2.78 8.54 -11.84
CA GLU A 67 -3.37 7.41 -12.58
C GLU A 67 -4.84 7.22 -12.16
N LEU A 68 -5.15 7.26 -10.85
CA LEU A 68 -6.53 7.19 -10.35
C LEU A 68 -7.43 8.30 -10.93
N MET A 69 -6.94 9.54 -10.96
CA MET A 69 -7.69 10.66 -11.53
C MET A 69 -7.89 10.51 -13.05
N SER A 70 -6.86 10.05 -13.76
CA SER A 70 -6.93 9.80 -15.20
C SER A 70 -7.90 8.67 -15.54
N ALA A 71 -7.85 7.55 -14.80
CA ALA A 71 -8.74 6.42 -14.95
C ALA A 71 -10.20 6.79 -14.65
N SER A 72 -10.44 7.47 -13.53
CA SER A 72 -11.76 7.96 -13.11
C SER A 72 -12.39 8.90 -14.14
N THR A 73 -11.60 9.84 -14.69
CA THR A 73 -12.08 10.81 -15.68
C THR A 73 -12.43 10.13 -17.02
N LYS A 74 -11.58 9.21 -17.50
CA LYS A 74 -11.83 8.45 -18.74
C LYS A 74 -13.07 7.59 -18.65
N LEU A 75 -13.27 6.94 -17.51
CA LEU A 75 -14.41 6.06 -17.26
C LEU A 75 -15.68 6.81 -16.81
N LYS A 76 -15.60 8.14 -16.67
CA LYS A 76 -16.70 9.03 -16.24
C LYS A 76 -17.35 8.59 -14.93
N TYR A 77 -16.53 8.26 -13.94
CA TYR A 77 -17.01 7.78 -12.64
C TYR A 77 -17.73 8.89 -11.86
N SER A 78 -18.79 8.50 -11.15
CA SER A 78 -19.42 9.38 -10.16
C SER A 78 -18.54 9.43 -8.90
N TYR A 79 -18.21 10.64 -8.44
CA TYR A 79 -17.44 10.85 -7.20
C TYR A 79 -18.22 10.53 -5.91
N VAL A 80 -19.51 10.20 -6.03
CA VAL A 80 -20.39 9.91 -4.88
C VAL A 80 -20.54 8.41 -4.66
N CYS A 81 -21.24 7.74 -5.57
CA CYS A 81 -21.48 6.30 -5.49
C CYS A 81 -21.14 5.69 -6.84
N GLN A 82 -20.10 4.86 -6.83
CA GLN A 82 -19.72 4.05 -7.98
C GLN A 82 -19.77 2.57 -7.59
N PRO A 83 -20.61 1.74 -8.24
CA PRO A 83 -20.71 0.34 -7.90
C PRO A 83 -19.46 -0.42 -8.33
N ILE A 84 -18.97 -1.30 -7.47
CA ILE A 84 -17.86 -2.20 -7.78
C ILE A 84 -18.35 -3.24 -8.78
N ARG A 85 -17.81 -3.21 -10.00
CA ARG A 85 -18.09 -4.20 -11.04
C ARG A 85 -16.84 -5.03 -11.28
N ARG A 86 -16.98 -6.35 -11.36
CA ARG A 86 -15.86 -7.27 -11.66
C ARG A 86 -15.61 -7.38 -13.16
N LEU A 87 -15.39 -6.25 -13.83
CA LEU A 87 -15.27 -6.18 -15.29
C LEU A 87 -13.83 -5.86 -15.71
N SER A 88 -13.22 -6.66 -16.59
CA SER A 88 -11.81 -6.52 -16.96
C SER A 88 -11.48 -5.31 -17.87
N HIS A 89 -11.67 -4.06 -17.39
CA HIS A 89 -11.33 -2.85 -18.14
C HIS A 89 -9.86 -2.45 -17.95
N PRO A 90 -9.09 -2.15 -19.03
CA PRO A 90 -7.67 -1.83 -18.94
C PRO A 90 -7.40 -0.61 -18.07
N ASP A 91 -8.22 0.44 -18.17
CA ASP A 91 -8.06 1.65 -17.36
C ASP A 91 -8.30 1.44 -15.85
N GLU A 92 -9.03 0.39 -15.44
CA GLU A 92 -9.20 0.05 -14.01
C GLU A 92 -8.01 -0.74 -13.45
N MET A 93 -7.17 -1.34 -14.31
CA MET A 93 -5.99 -2.12 -13.92
C MET A 93 -4.70 -1.30 -13.96
N ARG A 94 -4.82 0.01 -14.23
CA ARG A 94 -3.71 0.96 -14.26
C ARG A 94 -3.50 1.56 -12.88
N VAL A 95 -3.07 0.72 -11.93
CA VAL A 95 -2.30 1.00 -10.69
C VAL A 95 -1.98 -0.37 -10.10
#